data_AF-A0A2N1EDR9-F1
#
_entry.id   AF-A0A2N1EDR9-F1
#
_cell.length_a   1.000
_cell.length_b   1.000
_cell.length_c   1.000
_cell.angle_alpha   90.00
_cell.angle_beta   90.00
_cell.angle_gamma   90.00
#
_symmetry.space_group_name_H-M   'P 1'
#
loop_
_entity.id
_entity.type
_entity.pdbx_description
1 polymer ?
#
loop_
_entity_poly.entity_id
_entity_poly.type
_entity_poly.pdbx_seq_one_letter_code
_entity_poly.pdbx_strand_id
1 'polypeptide(L)'
;MQVDLEAAGASVEGLPRFQQGLFHARRLRQAGISLTALAVTGWVLALFVVLFAPVSIWPVVLINCSSALWVLVAALQSAWWVADWRAQALEEPPADAQVTETGRYARLVERLGKQIGAPVLWLCGWSLLALISIIEFWNLTLPAAAVGQSASIGAALGLALAFGLLVFERRLAQQTPAQWPEASPLAQLCRVAIGCLLVSSICLLFAGAESVWPLRLAVLIGLLPALVALEFLLRGVLSLFSPRQPRLEPRLIAQSFVAGLLRWPPQPLLALQHELHNRFGIDLRQIWAFTYMRRAFLPVLLVVLAIGWALTGVHEVPLQGRGIYERFGKPVEVFGPGLHVGLPWPLGRVLNVENGVVHELATSVSETAAPELASAEGPAPLIANRLWDASHVNDKSQVIASSSGDKQSFQIVNMDVRFVYRIGLTDQAALAATYNSADVPTLIRSTASRILVHEFASRTLDELLGEQRTSLADEIGRTVQADLNTLDSGVEILATVVEAIHPPAGAANAYHGVQAAQIGAQALIARERGAASEQTNQALLQASTARDQAQATAGEVNAGAQAANLRFVAEQQAYAAAGRAFVLEQYLGQLSQGLAHAKLLILDHRLGADSAPTIDLRSFTLPADPSMPRKAVQ
;
A
#
# COMPACT_ATOMS: atom_id res chain seq x y z
N MET A 1 -49.58 2.62 47.36
CA MET A 1 -51.05 2.75 47.31
C MET A 1 -51.36 4.13 46.77
N GLN A 2 -52.08 4.22 45.65
CA GLN A 2 -52.48 5.50 45.06
C GLN A 2 -53.51 6.17 45.98
N VAL A 3 -53.43 7.47 46.13
CA VAL A 3 -54.47 8.25 46.82
C VAL A 3 -55.50 8.69 45.81
N ASP A 4 -56.75 8.37 46.11
CA ASP A 4 -57.92 8.92 45.42
C ASP A 4 -58.43 10.11 46.24
N LEU A 5 -58.48 11.29 45.61
CA LEU A 5 -58.94 12.52 46.26
C LEU A 5 -60.47 12.53 46.47
N GLU A 6 -61.23 11.60 45.87
CA GLU A 6 -62.69 11.47 46.04
C GLU A 6 -63.10 10.49 47.16
N ALA A 7 -62.18 9.67 47.66
CA ALA A 7 -62.49 8.69 48.70
C ALA A 7 -62.68 9.37 50.06
N ALA A 8 -63.88 9.21 50.66
CA ALA A 8 -64.21 9.76 51.97
C ALA A 8 -63.21 9.29 53.04
N GLY A 9 -62.38 10.21 53.56
CA GLY A 9 -61.41 9.96 54.63
C GLY A 9 -59.92 10.05 54.25
N ALA A 10 -59.56 10.40 53.01
CA ALA A 10 -58.17 10.60 52.63
C ALA A 10 -57.62 11.96 53.11
N SER A 11 -57.10 12.04 54.34
CA SER A 11 -56.40 13.24 54.84
C SER A 11 -55.03 13.39 54.16
N VAL A 12 -55.01 14.02 52.97
CA VAL A 12 -53.80 14.25 52.14
C VAL A 12 -52.73 15.04 52.91
N GLU A 13 -53.15 15.92 53.83
CA GLU A 13 -52.29 16.75 54.69
C GLU A 13 -51.38 15.94 55.64
N GLY A 14 -51.76 14.70 56.00
CA GLY A 14 -50.99 13.85 56.92
C GLY A 14 -49.90 13.02 56.25
N LEU A 15 -49.81 13.02 54.91
CA LEU A 15 -48.87 12.18 54.17
C LEU A 15 -47.57 12.94 53.86
N PRO A 16 -46.38 12.46 54.32
CA PRO A 16 -45.12 13.17 54.16
C PRO A 16 -44.72 13.39 52.68
N ARG A 17 -45.16 12.49 51.78
CA ARG A 17 -44.93 12.60 50.33
C ARG A 17 -45.68 13.75 49.64
N PHE A 18 -46.78 14.23 50.23
CA PHE A 18 -47.51 15.38 49.72
C PHE A 18 -46.89 16.67 50.29
N GLN A 19 -46.64 16.74 51.60
CA GLN A 19 -46.01 17.92 52.24
C GLN A 19 -44.66 18.31 51.61
N GLN A 20 -43.87 17.31 51.19
CA GLN A 20 -42.58 17.54 50.55
C GLN A 20 -42.66 17.65 49.02
N GLY A 21 -43.86 17.61 48.42
CA GLY A 21 -44.09 17.59 46.98
C GLY A 21 -43.44 18.77 46.24
N LEU A 22 -43.61 20.00 46.75
CA LEU A 22 -42.99 21.22 46.19
C LEU A 22 -41.46 21.17 46.22
N PHE A 23 -40.88 20.67 47.32
CA PHE A 23 -39.42 20.54 47.46
C PHE A 23 -38.86 19.51 46.47
N HIS A 24 -39.51 18.36 46.36
CA HIS A 24 -39.14 17.31 45.40
C HIS A 24 -39.29 17.81 43.95
N ALA A 25 -40.37 18.54 43.64
CA ALA A 25 -40.61 19.11 42.31
C ALA A 25 -39.51 20.11 41.91
N ARG A 26 -39.16 21.08 42.77
CA ARG A 26 -38.08 22.05 42.48
C ARG A 26 -36.74 21.36 42.23
N ARG A 27 -36.41 20.37 43.05
CA ARG A 27 -35.14 19.65 42.96
C ARG A 27 -35.06 18.77 41.72
N LEU A 28 -36.14 18.07 41.37
CA LEU A 28 -36.24 17.28 40.13
C LEU A 28 -36.12 18.17 38.90
N ARG A 29 -36.74 19.36 38.91
CA ARG A 29 -36.64 20.33 37.82
C ARG A 29 -35.22 20.86 37.64
N GLN A 30 -34.54 21.23 38.74
CA GLN A 30 -33.15 21.70 38.68
C GLN A 30 -32.20 20.60 38.17
N ALA A 31 -32.34 19.37 38.68
CA ALA A 31 -31.54 18.23 38.21
C ALA A 31 -31.85 17.87 36.74
N GLY A 32 -33.12 17.96 36.32
CA GLY A 32 -33.52 17.74 34.94
C GLY A 32 -32.87 18.77 33.99
N ILE A 33 -32.88 20.05 34.36
CA ILE A 33 -32.27 21.12 33.54
C ILE A 33 -30.75 20.94 33.45
N SER A 34 -30.06 20.67 34.56
CA SER A 34 -28.60 20.51 34.54
C SER A 34 -28.16 19.29 33.72
N LEU A 35 -28.87 18.16 33.84
CA LEU A 35 -28.58 16.97 33.05
C LEU A 35 -28.95 17.13 31.57
N THR A 36 -30.00 17.89 31.26
CA THR A 36 -30.36 18.27 29.88
C THR A 36 -29.24 19.07 29.24
N ALA A 37 -28.75 20.13 29.91
CA ALA A 37 -27.66 20.94 29.40
C ALA A 37 -26.40 20.10 29.12
N LEU A 38 -26.07 19.19 30.05
CA LEU A 38 -24.93 18.28 29.91
C LEU A 38 -25.10 17.27 28.75
N ALA A 39 -26.30 16.71 28.58
CA ALA A 39 -26.61 15.80 27.49
C ALA A 39 -26.56 16.50 26.11
N VAL A 40 -27.07 17.74 26.02
CA VAL A 40 -26.96 18.55 24.79
C VAL A 40 -25.50 18.83 24.46
N THR A 41 -24.69 19.25 25.45
CA THR A 41 -23.27 19.55 25.20
C THR A 41 -22.51 18.32 24.70
N GLY A 42 -22.75 17.15 25.29
CA GLY A 42 -22.15 15.89 24.82
C GLY A 42 -22.59 15.52 23.40
N TRP A 43 -23.89 15.69 23.09
CA TRP A 43 -24.44 15.39 21.77
C TRP A 43 -23.93 16.34 20.68
N VAL A 44 -23.86 17.65 20.95
CA VAL A 44 -23.29 18.65 20.04
C VAL A 44 -21.80 18.42 19.81
N LEU A 45 -21.05 18.07 20.86
CA LEU A 45 -19.64 17.72 20.73
C LEU A 45 -19.44 16.48 19.85
N ALA A 46 -20.32 15.48 19.96
CA ALA A 46 -20.27 14.31 19.09
C ALA A 46 -20.45 14.66 17.61
N LEU A 47 -21.43 15.52 17.29
CA LEU A 47 -21.65 16.02 15.92
C LEU A 47 -20.45 16.80 15.39
N PHE A 48 -19.84 17.64 16.22
CA PHE A 48 -18.63 18.36 15.86
C PHE A 48 -17.49 17.41 15.54
N VAL A 49 -17.27 16.38 16.37
CA VAL A 49 -16.21 15.40 16.12
C VAL A 49 -16.45 14.61 14.83
N VAL A 50 -17.70 14.25 14.51
CA VAL A 50 -18.01 13.55 13.23
C VAL A 50 -17.59 14.37 12.01
N LEU A 51 -17.72 15.70 12.06
CA LEU A 51 -17.35 16.58 10.94
C LEU A 51 -15.85 16.49 10.59
N PHE A 52 -14.99 16.24 11.58
CA PHE A 52 -13.52 16.25 11.41
C PHE A 52 -12.88 14.86 11.50
N ALA A 53 -13.49 13.94 12.25
CA ALA A 53 -12.95 12.61 12.53
C ALA A 53 -14.09 11.57 12.63
N PRO A 54 -14.78 11.26 11.52
CA PRO A 54 -15.97 10.39 11.50
C PRO A 54 -15.66 8.94 11.92
N VAL A 55 -14.40 8.52 11.79
CA VAL A 55 -13.94 7.15 12.08
C VAL A 55 -13.40 7.01 13.52
N SER A 56 -13.56 8.04 14.35
CA SER A 56 -13.09 8.05 15.73
C SER A 56 -14.02 7.29 16.70
N ILE A 57 -13.50 6.88 17.86
CA ILE A 57 -14.29 6.32 18.98
C ILE A 57 -15.19 7.38 19.64
N TRP A 58 -14.81 8.65 19.55
CA TRP A 58 -15.40 9.76 20.28
C TRP A 58 -16.90 9.97 20.03
N PRO A 59 -17.40 9.98 18.78
CA PRO A 59 -18.82 10.12 18.52
C PRO A 59 -19.66 9.06 19.23
N VAL A 60 -19.25 7.79 19.17
CA VAL A 60 -19.96 6.68 19.82
C VAL A 60 -20.01 6.86 21.34
N VAL A 61 -18.87 7.18 21.96
CA VAL A 61 -18.79 7.37 23.41
C VAL A 61 -19.65 8.54 23.87
N LEU A 62 -19.57 9.68 23.17
CA LEU A 62 -20.32 10.89 23.53
C LEU A 62 -21.82 10.70 23.33
N ILE A 63 -22.25 10.04 22.24
CA ILE A 63 -23.66 9.73 21.98
C ILE A 63 -24.21 8.74 23.00
N ASN A 64 -23.47 7.67 23.34
CA ASN A 64 -23.94 6.70 24.32
C ASN A 64 -24.08 7.33 25.71
N CYS A 65 -23.10 8.13 26.15
CA CYS A 65 -23.20 8.88 27.41
C CYS A 65 -24.36 9.86 27.39
N SER A 66 -24.53 10.64 26.31
CA SER A 66 -25.62 11.63 26.18
C SER A 66 -26.98 10.95 26.15
N SER A 67 -27.11 9.81 25.47
CA SER A 67 -28.35 9.03 25.39
C SER A 67 -28.73 8.41 26.73
N ALA A 68 -27.76 7.97 27.53
CA ALA A 68 -28.03 7.52 28.90
C ALA A 68 -28.50 8.67 29.81
N LEU A 69 -27.96 9.88 29.61
CA LEU A 69 -28.46 11.08 30.28
C LEU A 69 -29.87 11.48 29.78
N TRP A 70 -30.17 11.35 28.48
CA TRP A 70 -31.50 11.64 27.93
C TRP A 70 -32.59 10.77 28.54
N VAL A 71 -32.33 9.48 28.69
CA VAL A 71 -33.22 8.54 29.38
C VAL A 71 -33.42 8.93 30.85
N LEU A 72 -32.35 9.35 31.54
CA LEU A 72 -32.45 9.83 32.92
C LEU A 72 -33.25 11.15 33.03
N VAL A 73 -33.05 12.09 32.10
CA VAL A 73 -33.82 13.34 32.00
C VAL A 73 -35.29 13.04 31.79
N ALA A 74 -35.63 12.12 30.89
CA ALA A 74 -37.00 11.71 30.63
C ALA A 74 -37.69 11.17 31.90
N ALA A 75 -36.94 10.42 32.71
CA ALA A 75 -37.44 9.89 33.97
C ALA A 75 -37.58 10.96 35.07
N LEU A 76 -36.61 11.86 35.20
CA LEU A 76 -36.70 12.99 36.14
C LEU A 76 -37.85 13.92 35.78
N GLN A 77 -38.09 14.17 34.50
CA GLN A 77 -39.24 14.94 34.04
C GLN A 77 -40.55 14.21 34.32
N SER A 78 -40.65 12.91 34.07
CA SER A 78 -41.84 12.13 34.44
C SER A 78 -42.11 12.16 35.95
N ALA A 79 -41.07 12.08 36.78
CA ALA A 79 -41.19 12.18 38.23
C ALA A 79 -41.54 13.61 38.71
N TRP A 80 -41.03 14.63 38.02
CA TRP A 80 -41.36 16.03 38.30
C TRP A 80 -42.87 16.27 38.17
N TRP A 81 -43.52 15.73 37.13
CA TRP A 81 -44.97 15.90 36.93
C TRP A 81 -45.80 15.26 38.04
N VAL A 82 -45.36 14.12 38.57
CA VAL A 82 -46.02 13.46 39.71
C VAL A 82 -45.86 14.30 40.98
N ALA A 83 -44.66 14.83 41.23
CA ALA A 83 -44.39 15.69 42.38
C ALA A 83 -45.14 17.04 42.30
N ASP A 84 -45.23 17.61 41.10
CA ASP A 84 -45.96 18.86 40.82
C ASP A 84 -47.47 18.66 41.00
N TRP A 85 -48.03 17.54 40.54
CA TRP A 85 -49.42 17.17 40.82
C TRP A 85 -49.68 17.02 42.32
N ARG A 86 -48.78 16.38 43.08
CA ARG A 86 -48.92 16.27 44.55
C ARG A 86 -48.85 17.62 45.27
N ALA A 87 -48.04 18.55 44.76
CA ALA A 87 -47.98 19.92 45.26
C ALA A 87 -49.29 20.67 44.99
N GLN A 88 -49.81 20.56 43.77
CA GLN A 88 -51.09 21.17 43.36
C GLN A 88 -52.31 20.54 44.04
N ALA A 89 -52.21 19.31 44.55
CA ALA A 89 -53.29 18.67 45.31
C ALA A 89 -53.39 19.18 46.76
N LEU A 90 -52.38 19.90 47.27
CA LEU A 90 -52.34 20.53 48.59
C LEU A 90 -52.77 22.00 48.57
N GLU A 91 -52.55 22.68 47.45
CA GLU A 91 -53.12 24.00 47.16
C GLU A 91 -54.55 23.75 46.61
N GLU A 92 -55.58 24.46 47.07
CA GLU A 92 -56.99 24.24 46.67
C GLU A 92 -57.20 24.07 45.15
N PRO A 93 -58.25 23.33 44.71
CA PRO A 93 -58.36 22.87 43.32
C PRO A 93 -58.40 24.03 42.32
N PRO A 94 -57.75 23.92 41.15
CA PRO A 94 -57.90 24.89 40.09
C PRO A 94 -59.36 24.89 39.62
N ALA A 95 -60.02 26.03 39.78
CA ALA A 95 -61.31 26.32 39.15
C ALA A 95 -61.22 26.10 37.64
N ASP A 96 -62.26 25.53 37.04
CA ASP A 96 -62.39 25.28 35.60
C ASP A 96 -61.94 26.51 34.79
N ALA A 97 -60.74 26.44 34.22
CA ALA A 97 -60.27 27.44 33.29
C ALA A 97 -61.11 27.34 32.01
N GLN A 98 -61.97 28.33 31.79
CA GLN A 98 -62.73 28.49 30.55
C GLN A 98 -61.77 28.51 29.36
N VAL A 99 -61.90 27.52 28.47
CA VAL A 99 -61.08 27.38 27.26
C VAL A 99 -61.50 28.45 26.26
N THR A 100 -60.61 29.40 26.00
CA THR A 100 -60.72 30.37 24.90
C THR A 100 -60.54 29.68 23.54
N GLU A 101 -61.37 30.06 22.56
CA GLU A 101 -61.34 29.49 21.21
C GLU A 101 -59.97 29.62 20.55
N THR A 102 -59.32 28.49 20.29
CA THR A 102 -58.11 28.43 19.46
C THR A 102 -58.36 27.59 18.20
N GLY A 103 -57.59 27.89 17.14
CA GLY A 103 -57.78 27.40 15.77
C GLY A 103 -57.71 25.87 15.59
N ARG A 104 -58.03 25.38 14.38
CA ARG A 104 -58.13 23.94 14.07
C ARG A 104 -56.91 23.11 14.49
N TYR A 105 -55.70 23.65 14.36
CA TYR A 105 -54.46 23.03 14.83
C TYR A 105 -54.38 22.92 16.35
N ALA A 106 -54.76 23.98 17.07
CA ALA A 106 -54.77 23.99 18.53
C ALA A 106 -55.79 22.99 19.10
N ARG A 107 -56.97 22.82 18.47
CA ARG A 107 -57.97 21.80 18.87
C ARG A 107 -57.47 20.37 18.66
N LEU A 108 -56.68 20.12 17.62
CA LEU A 108 -56.11 18.80 17.34
C LEU A 108 -55.00 18.47 18.36
N VAL A 109 -54.16 19.46 18.70
CA VAL A 109 -53.17 19.39 19.78
C VAL A 109 -53.84 19.27 21.16
N GLU A 110 -54.99 19.91 21.38
CA GLU A 110 -55.72 19.85 22.65
C GLU A 110 -56.47 18.52 22.82
N ARG A 111 -57.03 17.95 21.74
CA ARG A 111 -57.63 16.60 21.75
C ARG A 111 -56.58 15.52 21.96
N LEU A 112 -55.46 15.58 21.24
CA LEU A 112 -54.31 14.69 21.47
C LEU A 112 -53.69 14.95 22.84
N GLY A 113 -53.64 16.19 23.32
CA GLY A 113 -53.11 16.57 24.63
C GLY A 113 -53.96 16.06 25.79
N LYS A 114 -55.29 16.09 25.67
CA LYS A 114 -56.23 15.53 26.66
C LYS A 114 -56.19 14.01 26.72
N GLN A 115 -55.96 13.32 25.59
CA GLN A 115 -55.84 11.85 25.54
C GLN A 115 -54.42 11.34 25.89
N ILE A 116 -53.38 11.89 25.25
CA ILE A 116 -51.98 11.44 25.38
C ILE A 116 -51.31 12.04 26.60
N GLY A 117 -51.66 13.27 27.00
CA GLY A 117 -51.05 14.00 28.11
C GLY A 117 -49.63 14.42 27.81
N ALA A 118 -49.30 15.64 28.21
CA ALA A 118 -47.96 16.14 27.99
C ALA A 118 -46.81 15.41 28.73
N PRO A 119 -46.97 14.64 29.85
CA PRO A 119 -45.83 13.89 30.41
C PRO A 119 -45.43 12.72 29.51
N VAL A 120 -46.38 12.10 28.80
CA VAL A 120 -46.12 10.97 27.90
C VAL A 120 -45.45 11.44 26.61
N LEU A 121 -45.88 12.58 26.07
CA LEU A 121 -45.25 13.17 24.88
C LEU A 121 -43.78 13.49 25.14
N TRP A 122 -43.45 14.10 26.28
CA TRP A 122 -42.06 14.39 26.64
C TRP A 122 -41.24 13.13 26.92
N LEU A 123 -41.82 12.13 27.61
CA LEU A 123 -41.16 10.84 27.84
C LEU A 123 -40.81 10.16 26.51
N CYS A 124 -41.78 10.10 25.59
CA CYS A 124 -41.58 9.53 24.25
C CYS A 124 -40.58 10.34 23.43
N GLY A 125 -40.63 11.68 23.50
CA GLY A 125 -39.73 12.56 22.76
C GLY A 125 -38.26 12.35 23.13
N TRP A 126 -37.92 12.38 24.42
CA TRP A 126 -36.55 12.12 24.87
C TRP A 126 -36.09 10.69 24.59
N SER A 127 -36.98 9.71 24.75
CA SER A 127 -36.66 8.31 24.47
C SER A 127 -36.43 8.05 22.99
N LEU A 128 -37.23 8.67 22.11
CA LEU A 128 -37.04 8.61 20.66
C LEU A 128 -35.72 9.27 20.25
N LEU A 129 -35.40 10.44 20.83
CA LEU A 129 -34.15 11.14 20.56
C LEU A 129 -32.92 10.30 20.99
N ALA A 130 -32.98 9.66 22.15
CA ALA A 130 -31.94 8.73 22.60
C ALA A 130 -31.79 7.54 21.64
N LEU A 131 -32.91 6.93 21.22
CA LEU A 131 -32.91 5.76 20.35
C LEU A 131 -32.36 6.08 18.95
N ILE A 132 -32.84 7.16 18.32
CA ILE A 132 -32.36 7.61 17.00
C ILE A 132 -30.87 7.93 17.08
N SER A 133 -30.43 8.66 18.11
CA SER A 133 -29.01 9.00 18.27
C SER A 133 -28.12 7.75 18.34
N ILE A 134 -28.54 6.70 19.05
CA ILE A 134 -27.75 5.46 19.14
C ILE A 134 -27.74 4.73 17.79
N ILE A 135 -28.89 4.66 17.09
CA ILE A 135 -29.00 3.96 15.79
C ILE A 135 -28.11 4.62 14.73
N GLU A 136 -28.14 5.95 14.61
CA GLU A 136 -27.36 6.69 13.62
C GLU A 136 -25.84 6.51 13.79
N PHE A 137 -25.37 6.31 15.02
CA PHE A 137 -23.94 6.19 15.35
C PHE A 137 -23.53 4.74 15.66
N TRP A 138 -24.40 3.77 15.38
CA TRP A 138 -24.13 2.35 15.62
C TRP A 138 -23.21 1.77 14.54
N ASN A 139 -21.92 1.62 14.85
CA ASN A 139 -20.95 1.07 13.91
C ASN A 139 -19.94 0.11 14.57
N LEU A 140 -20.09 -1.19 14.30
CA LEU A 140 -19.20 -2.24 14.82
C LEU A 140 -17.91 -2.42 14.00
N THR A 141 -17.77 -1.78 12.84
CA THR A 141 -16.61 -1.90 11.94
C THR A 141 -15.60 -0.76 12.13
N LEU A 142 -15.67 -0.02 13.24
CA LEU A 142 -14.70 1.04 13.53
C LEU A 142 -13.27 0.46 13.66
N PRO A 143 -12.27 1.05 12.99
CA PRO A 143 -10.88 0.61 13.05
C PRO A 143 -10.22 1.02 14.37
N ALA A 144 -9.27 0.20 14.83
CA ALA A 144 -8.47 0.52 16.00
C ALA A 144 -7.57 1.75 15.71
N ALA A 145 -7.60 2.73 16.61
CA ALA A 145 -6.83 3.96 16.48
C ALA A 145 -6.26 4.39 17.84
N ALA A 146 -5.08 4.99 17.85
CA ALA A 146 -4.49 5.55 19.05
C ALA A 146 -5.18 6.87 19.41
N VAL A 147 -5.79 6.95 20.61
CA VAL A 147 -6.65 8.08 21.01
C VAL A 147 -5.87 9.15 21.82
N GLY A 148 -4.57 8.92 22.08
CA GLY A 148 -3.65 9.89 22.68
C GLY A 148 -4.11 10.44 24.05
N GLN A 149 -3.59 11.62 24.43
CA GLN A 149 -3.92 12.24 25.73
C GLN A 149 -5.40 12.62 25.86
N SER A 150 -6.09 12.89 24.74
CA SER A 150 -7.51 13.23 24.74
C SER A 150 -8.37 12.16 25.43
N ALA A 151 -8.03 10.88 25.25
CA ALA A 151 -8.76 9.75 25.84
C ALA A 151 -8.72 9.77 27.39
N SER A 152 -7.56 10.09 27.96
CA SER A 152 -7.40 10.20 29.41
C SER A 152 -8.22 11.35 30.00
N ILE A 153 -8.28 12.50 29.30
CA ILE A 153 -9.08 13.66 29.70
C ILE A 153 -10.57 13.32 29.63
N GLY A 154 -11.02 12.68 28.55
CA GLY A 154 -12.40 12.20 28.41
C GLY A 154 -12.78 11.19 29.48
N ALA A 155 -11.91 10.23 29.75
CA ALA A 155 -12.12 9.23 30.78
C ALA A 155 -12.23 9.87 32.16
N ALA A 156 -11.37 10.84 32.50
CA ALA A 156 -11.40 11.57 33.76
C ALA A 156 -12.69 12.38 33.93
N LEU A 157 -13.13 13.09 32.88
CA LEU A 157 -14.41 13.81 32.87
C LEU A 157 -15.60 12.85 33.04
N GLY A 158 -15.59 11.73 32.33
CA GLY A 158 -16.61 10.68 32.45
C GLY A 158 -16.68 10.08 33.86
N LEU A 159 -15.53 9.83 34.49
CA LEU A 159 -15.46 9.34 35.87
C LEU A 159 -15.94 10.37 36.90
N ALA A 160 -15.60 11.65 36.73
CA ALA A 160 -16.08 12.72 37.60
C ALA A 160 -17.61 12.88 37.52
N LEU A 161 -18.16 12.78 36.31
CA LEU A 161 -19.60 12.81 36.06
C LEU A 161 -20.30 11.57 36.64
N ALA A 162 -19.71 10.38 36.47
CA ALA A 162 -20.19 9.14 37.08
C ALA A 162 -20.20 9.23 38.61
N PHE A 163 -19.17 9.84 39.21
CA PHE A 163 -19.11 10.08 40.65
C PHE A 163 -20.21 11.05 41.12
N GLY A 164 -20.44 12.14 40.40
CA GLY A 164 -21.55 13.07 40.68
C GLY A 164 -22.92 12.38 40.63
N LEU A 165 -23.15 11.53 39.62
CA LEU A 165 -24.36 10.72 39.51
C LEU A 165 -24.44 9.64 40.59
N LEU A 166 -23.33 9.06 41.03
CA LEU A 166 -23.29 8.11 42.13
C LEU A 166 -23.70 8.78 43.45
N VAL A 167 -23.22 9.99 43.74
CA VAL A 167 -23.65 10.76 44.92
C VAL A 167 -25.15 11.04 44.86
N PHE A 168 -25.67 11.40 43.68
CA PHE A 168 -27.10 11.60 43.46
C PHE A 168 -27.91 10.31 43.64
N GLU A 169 -27.44 9.19 43.10
CA GLU A 169 -28.04 7.86 43.24
C GLU A 169 -28.09 7.42 44.70
N ARG A 170 -26.99 7.57 45.45
CA ARG A 170 -26.93 7.22 46.88
C ARG A 170 -27.90 8.04 47.71
N ARG A 171 -28.05 9.33 47.39
CA ARG A 171 -29.02 10.19 48.06
C ARG A 171 -30.47 9.81 47.76
N LEU A 172 -30.77 9.30 46.56
CA LEU A 172 -32.10 8.76 46.22
C LEU A 172 -32.36 7.40 46.88
N ALA A 173 -31.36 6.51 46.89
CA ALA A 173 -31.47 5.18 47.48
C ALA A 173 -31.70 5.19 49.00
N GLN A 174 -31.27 6.25 49.69
CA GLN A 174 -31.47 6.43 51.14
C GLN A 174 -32.86 6.96 51.51
N GLN A 175 -33.70 7.38 50.55
CA GLN A 175 -35.05 7.89 50.83
C GLN A 175 -36.03 6.74 51.09
N THR A 176 -36.91 6.91 52.08
CA THR A 176 -37.93 5.91 52.39
C THR A 176 -39.09 6.01 51.38
N PRO A 177 -39.63 4.88 50.86
CA PRO A 177 -40.75 4.90 49.90
C PRO A 177 -42.00 5.65 50.37
N ALA A 178 -42.21 5.76 51.69
CA ALA A 178 -43.30 6.54 52.28
C ALA A 178 -43.13 8.06 52.11
N GLN A 179 -41.88 8.54 52.05
CA GLN A 179 -41.54 9.95 51.87
C GLN A 179 -41.34 10.31 50.40
N TRP A 180 -40.70 9.43 49.62
CA TRP A 180 -40.46 9.64 48.19
C TRP A 180 -40.58 8.33 47.38
N PRO A 181 -41.78 8.03 46.85
CA PRO A 181 -42.03 6.81 46.08
C PRO A 181 -41.18 6.67 44.80
N GLU A 182 -40.91 7.78 44.11
CA GLU A 182 -40.16 7.80 42.84
C GLU A 182 -38.66 7.64 43.02
N ALA A 183 -38.12 7.80 44.23
CA ALA A 183 -36.68 7.79 44.48
C ALA A 183 -36.02 6.45 44.10
N SER A 184 -36.67 5.31 44.40
CA SER A 184 -36.13 4.00 44.08
C SER A 184 -36.07 3.73 42.56
N PRO A 185 -37.14 3.95 41.77
CA PRO A 185 -37.09 3.92 40.31
C PRO A 185 -36.03 4.85 39.70
N LEU A 186 -35.92 6.09 40.19
CA LEU A 186 -34.93 7.04 39.69
C LEU A 186 -33.49 6.61 39.99
N ALA A 187 -33.22 6.08 41.19
CA ALA A 187 -31.90 5.55 41.55
C ALA A 187 -31.45 4.43 40.60
N GLN A 188 -32.37 3.55 40.17
CA GLN A 188 -32.06 2.50 39.19
C GLN A 188 -31.67 3.08 37.82
N LEU A 189 -32.35 4.12 37.37
CA LEU A 189 -32.05 4.79 36.12
C LEU A 189 -30.74 5.59 36.18
N CYS A 190 -30.39 6.14 37.35
CA CYS A 190 -29.06 6.71 37.56
C CYS A 190 -27.95 5.66 37.35
N ARG A 191 -28.17 4.40 37.74
CA ARG A 191 -27.19 3.31 37.53
C ARG A 191 -26.99 2.99 36.05
N VAL A 192 -28.01 3.16 35.22
CA VAL A 192 -27.90 3.01 33.76
C VAL A 192 -26.92 4.04 33.20
N ALA A 193 -27.08 5.31 33.59
CA ALA A 193 -26.17 6.38 33.19
C ALA A 193 -24.74 6.17 33.75
N ILE A 194 -24.60 5.80 35.03
CA ILE A 194 -23.32 5.50 35.65
C ILE A 194 -22.62 4.34 34.94
N GLY A 195 -23.33 3.24 34.65
CA GLY A 195 -22.78 2.08 33.94
C GLY A 195 -22.27 2.46 32.55
N CYS A 196 -23.03 3.26 31.81
CA CYS A 196 -22.63 3.76 30.50
C CYS A 196 -21.36 4.62 30.58
N LEU A 197 -21.27 5.52 31.56
CA LEU A 197 -20.10 6.38 31.77
C LEU A 197 -18.86 5.58 32.20
N LEU A 198 -18.99 4.63 33.12
CA LEU A 198 -17.88 3.81 33.59
C LEU A 198 -17.31 2.94 32.48
N VAL A 199 -18.18 2.23 31.74
CA VAL A 199 -17.74 1.37 30.63
C VAL A 199 -17.13 2.23 29.52
N SER A 200 -17.72 3.39 29.20
CA SER A 200 -17.15 4.31 28.21
C SER A 200 -15.78 4.87 28.64
N SER A 201 -15.60 5.22 29.92
CA SER A 201 -14.30 5.65 30.46
C SER A 201 -13.25 4.54 30.41
N ILE A 202 -13.62 3.29 30.72
CA ILE A 202 -12.72 2.13 30.57
C ILE A 202 -12.35 1.93 29.10
N CYS A 203 -13.31 2.02 28.18
CA CYS A 203 -13.04 1.86 26.76
C CYS A 203 -12.08 2.94 26.23
N LEU A 204 -12.20 4.18 26.70
CA LEU A 204 -11.26 5.26 26.35
C LEU A 204 -9.85 5.00 26.89
N LEU A 205 -9.69 4.47 28.10
CA LEU A 205 -8.38 4.19 28.70
C LEU A 205 -7.64 3.04 28.02
N PHE A 206 -8.36 2.06 27.48
CA PHE A 206 -7.78 0.88 26.83
C PHE A 206 -7.80 0.92 25.30
N ALA A 207 -8.29 2.01 24.69
CA ALA A 207 -8.26 2.20 23.25
C ALA A 207 -6.81 2.38 22.75
N GLY A 208 -6.40 1.54 21.80
CA GLY A 208 -5.05 1.55 21.23
C GLY A 208 -5.04 0.99 19.80
N ALA A 209 -3.92 1.19 19.09
CA ALA A 209 -3.79 0.83 17.67
C ALA A 209 -3.99 -0.67 17.37
N GLU A 210 -3.71 -1.54 18.34
CA GLU A 210 -3.80 -3.00 18.15
C GLU A 210 -5.05 -3.62 18.81
N SER A 211 -5.85 -2.83 19.52
CA SER A 211 -6.90 -3.34 20.40
C SER A 211 -8.29 -2.93 19.92
N VAL A 212 -9.03 -3.89 19.35
CA VAL A 212 -10.38 -3.66 18.78
C VAL A 212 -11.51 -3.85 19.81
N TRP A 213 -11.25 -4.56 20.91
CA TRP A 213 -12.26 -4.84 21.93
C TRP A 213 -12.86 -3.60 22.63
N PRO A 214 -12.10 -2.52 22.94
CA PRO A 214 -12.65 -1.34 23.61
C PRO A 214 -13.63 -0.61 22.69
N LEU A 215 -13.37 -0.59 21.39
CA LEU A 215 -14.28 -0.02 20.39
C LEU A 215 -15.59 -0.80 20.33
N ARG A 216 -15.51 -2.12 20.20
CA ARG A 216 -16.70 -2.98 20.15
C ARG A 216 -17.53 -2.86 21.44
N LEU A 217 -16.87 -2.83 22.59
CA LEU A 217 -17.55 -2.65 23.88
C LEU A 217 -18.18 -1.25 24.00
N ALA A 218 -17.51 -0.20 23.53
CA ALA A 218 -18.02 1.16 23.52
C ALA A 218 -19.26 1.34 22.62
N VAL A 219 -19.37 0.57 21.52
CA VAL A 219 -20.59 0.54 20.69
C VAL A 219 -21.68 -0.25 21.42
N LEU A 220 -21.34 -1.46 21.91
CA LEU A 220 -22.30 -2.38 22.54
C LEU A 220 -22.95 -1.81 23.81
N ILE A 221 -22.23 -0.99 24.59
CA ILE A 221 -22.82 -0.37 25.79
C ILE A 221 -23.99 0.55 25.45
N GLY A 222 -24.08 1.07 24.21
CA GLY A 222 -25.24 1.81 23.72
C GLY A 222 -26.55 1.03 23.73
N LEU A 223 -26.51 -0.31 23.75
CA LEU A 223 -27.72 -1.13 23.89
C LEU A 223 -28.43 -0.89 25.22
N LEU A 224 -27.69 -0.57 26.28
CA LEU A 224 -28.23 -0.38 27.61
C LEU A 224 -29.21 0.81 27.66
N PRO A 225 -28.84 2.05 27.30
CA PRO A 225 -29.81 3.15 27.19
C PRO A 225 -30.83 2.95 26.07
N ALA A 226 -30.50 2.28 24.96
CA ALA A 226 -31.47 1.98 23.89
C ALA A 226 -32.62 1.08 24.36
N LEU A 227 -32.32 0.02 25.13
CA LEU A 227 -33.34 -0.87 25.68
C LEU A 227 -34.26 -0.14 26.67
N VAL A 228 -33.70 0.73 27.52
CA VAL A 228 -34.51 1.54 28.44
C VAL A 228 -35.39 2.54 27.67
N ALA A 229 -34.84 3.19 26.63
CA ALA A 229 -35.61 4.08 25.76
C ALA A 229 -36.76 3.34 25.06
N LEU A 230 -36.51 2.13 24.57
CA LEU A 230 -37.54 1.27 23.96
C LEU A 230 -38.64 0.91 24.95
N GLU A 231 -38.29 0.57 26.20
CA GLU A 231 -39.27 0.34 27.25
C GLU A 231 -40.12 1.58 27.55
N PHE A 232 -39.51 2.77 27.59
CA PHE A 232 -40.23 4.03 27.80
C PHE A 232 -41.18 4.35 26.66
N LEU A 233 -40.78 4.13 25.41
CA LEU A 233 -41.66 4.27 24.24
C LEU A 233 -42.85 3.31 24.32
N LEU A 234 -42.58 2.04 24.63
CA LEU A 234 -43.62 1.02 24.76
C LEU A 234 -44.60 1.35 25.90
N ARG A 235 -44.09 1.85 27.04
CA ARG A 235 -44.93 2.33 28.16
C ARG A 235 -45.71 3.57 27.80
N GLY A 236 -45.12 4.50 27.04
CA GLY A 236 -45.81 5.66 26.51
C GLY A 236 -47.00 5.26 25.64
N VAL A 237 -46.81 4.31 24.72
CA VAL A 237 -47.88 3.75 23.89
C VAL A 237 -48.94 3.05 24.74
N LEU A 238 -48.54 2.20 25.69
CA LEU A 238 -49.48 1.49 26.56
C LEU A 238 -50.29 2.43 27.46
N SER A 239 -49.72 3.58 27.84
CA SER A 239 -50.42 4.58 28.65
C SER A 239 -51.60 5.23 27.92
N LEU A 240 -51.66 5.17 26.59
CA LEU A 240 -52.79 5.63 25.77
C LEU A 240 -54.07 4.80 26.01
N PHE A 241 -53.91 3.56 26.45
CA PHE A 241 -55.01 2.63 26.70
C PHE A 241 -55.45 2.61 28.17
N SER A 242 -54.83 3.42 29.04
CA SER A 242 -55.20 3.53 30.44
C SER A 242 -56.07 4.78 30.68
N PRO A 243 -57.27 4.65 31.29
CA PRO A 243 -58.11 5.80 31.59
C PRO A 243 -57.40 6.71 32.60
N ARG A 244 -57.41 8.03 32.34
CA ARG A 244 -56.87 9.04 33.25
C ARG A 244 -57.97 9.65 34.08
N GLN A 245 -57.84 9.53 35.39
CA GLN A 245 -58.68 10.22 36.36
C GLN A 245 -57.86 11.37 36.95
N PRO A 246 -58.23 12.64 36.73
CA PRO A 246 -57.45 13.80 37.18
C PRO A 246 -57.34 13.91 38.70
N ARG A 247 -58.23 13.25 39.44
CA ARG A 247 -58.29 13.21 40.91
C ARG A 247 -57.60 11.99 41.55
N LEU A 248 -57.07 11.08 40.74
CA LEU A 248 -56.30 9.92 41.20
C LEU A 248 -54.80 10.21 41.05
N GLU A 249 -54.01 9.85 42.07
CA GLU A 249 -52.55 10.03 42.05
C GLU A 249 -51.89 9.37 40.82
N PRO A 250 -51.22 10.14 39.94
CA PRO A 250 -50.61 9.62 38.72
C PRO A 250 -49.44 8.68 39.06
N ARG A 251 -49.36 7.54 38.36
CA ARG A 251 -48.21 6.62 38.50
C ARG A 251 -47.01 7.15 37.71
N LEU A 252 -45.82 6.91 38.24
CA LEU A 252 -44.58 7.13 37.49
C LEU A 252 -44.55 6.22 36.26
N ILE A 253 -44.58 6.81 35.07
CA ILE A 253 -44.58 6.10 33.79
C ILE A 253 -43.17 5.63 33.43
N ALA A 254 -42.16 6.43 33.78
CA ALA A 254 -40.74 6.17 33.56
C ALA A 254 -40.14 5.17 34.56
N GLN A 255 -40.72 3.98 34.67
CA GLN A 255 -40.08 2.84 35.33
C GLN A 255 -39.43 1.97 34.24
N SER A 256 -38.35 1.26 34.57
CA SER A 256 -37.69 0.36 33.61
C SER A 256 -37.35 -0.96 34.25
N PHE A 257 -37.66 -2.04 33.53
CA PHE A 257 -37.28 -3.40 33.92
C PHE A 257 -35.77 -3.59 33.74
N VAL A 258 -35.23 -3.19 32.59
CA VAL A 258 -33.78 -3.20 32.29
C VAL A 258 -32.99 -2.46 33.38
N ALA A 259 -33.42 -1.27 33.81
CA ALA A 259 -32.77 -0.55 34.90
C ALA A 259 -32.85 -1.29 36.25
N GLY A 260 -33.92 -2.05 36.48
CA GLY A 260 -34.09 -2.88 37.67
C GLY A 260 -33.15 -4.09 37.72
N LEU A 261 -32.65 -4.56 36.58
CA LEU A 261 -31.64 -5.63 36.49
C LEU A 261 -30.27 -5.18 37.02
N LEU A 262 -29.98 -3.87 37.03
CA LEU A 262 -28.73 -3.30 37.56
C LEU A 262 -28.74 -3.16 39.11
N ARG A 263 -29.64 -3.84 39.81
CA ARG A 263 -29.64 -3.91 41.27
C ARG A 263 -28.58 -4.90 41.75
N TRP A 264 -27.74 -4.48 42.70
CA TRP A 264 -26.83 -5.38 43.41
C TRP A 264 -27.46 -5.82 44.74
N PRO A 265 -27.55 -7.12 45.04
CA PRO A 265 -27.12 -8.27 44.23
C PRO A 265 -28.05 -8.50 43.00
N PRO A 266 -27.53 -9.01 41.87
CA PRO A 266 -28.32 -9.23 40.65
C PRO A 266 -29.40 -10.28 40.89
N GLN A 267 -30.65 -9.87 40.74
CA GLN A 267 -31.82 -10.73 40.95
C GLN A 267 -32.75 -10.72 39.72
N PRO A 268 -32.25 -11.04 38.51
CA PRO A 268 -33.02 -10.93 37.27
C PRO A 268 -34.28 -11.80 37.27
N LEU A 269 -34.19 -13.01 37.83
CA LEU A 269 -35.30 -13.94 37.95
C LEU A 269 -36.38 -13.44 38.91
N LEU A 270 -36.00 -12.81 40.03
CA LEU A 270 -36.98 -12.25 40.95
C LEU A 270 -37.63 -10.99 40.36
N ALA A 271 -36.87 -10.16 39.65
CA ALA A 271 -37.44 -9.00 38.95
C ALA A 271 -38.46 -9.44 37.89
N LEU A 272 -38.10 -10.43 37.06
CA LEU A 272 -38.98 -10.99 36.03
C LEU A 272 -40.21 -11.64 36.66
N GLN A 273 -40.02 -12.37 37.76
CA GLN A 273 -41.11 -12.96 38.51
C GLN A 273 -42.06 -11.90 39.10
N HIS A 274 -41.55 -10.84 39.71
CA HIS A 274 -42.39 -9.78 40.26
C HIS A 274 -43.16 -9.07 39.14
N GLU A 275 -42.56 -8.86 37.98
CA GLU A 275 -43.23 -8.25 36.83
C GLU A 275 -44.32 -9.18 36.25
N LEU A 276 -44.03 -10.47 36.08
CA LEU A 276 -44.99 -11.47 35.58
C LEU A 276 -46.15 -11.70 36.56
N HIS A 277 -45.87 -11.71 37.86
CA HIS A 277 -46.89 -11.83 38.89
C HIS A 277 -47.76 -10.56 38.96
N ASN A 278 -47.16 -9.37 39.04
CA ASN A 278 -47.90 -8.12 39.16
C ASN A 278 -48.72 -7.77 37.92
N ARG A 279 -48.29 -8.20 36.73
CA ARG A 279 -48.92 -7.81 35.45
C ARG A 279 -49.80 -8.89 34.83
N PHE A 280 -49.44 -10.16 34.98
CA PHE A 280 -50.16 -11.29 34.38
C PHE A 280 -50.73 -12.28 35.41
N GLY A 281 -50.47 -12.07 36.71
CA GLY A 281 -50.90 -12.99 37.77
C GLY A 281 -50.19 -14.34 37.77
N ILE A 282 -49.13 -14.52 36.95
CA ILE A 282 -48.44 -15.79 36.79
C ILE A 282 -47.43 -15.96 37.92
N ASP A 283 -47.67 -16.90 38.84
CA ASP A 283 -46.74 -17.20 39.92
C ASP A 283 -45.70 -18.26 39.51
N LEU A 284 -44.54 -17.80 39.06
CA LEU A 284 -43.42 -18.66 38.65
C LEU A 284 -42.64 -19.26 39.83
N ARG A 285 -42.97 -18.97 41.10
CA ARG A 285 -42.28 -19.52 42.30
C ARG A 285 -42.36 -21.06 42.32
N GLN A 286 -43.41 -21.63 41.73
CA GLN A 286 -43.72 -23.06 41.80
C GLN A 286 -42.99 -23.90 40.72
N ILE A 287 -42.29 -23.26 39.78
CA ILE A 287 -41.65 -23.95 38.66
C ILE A 287 -40.19 -24.26 39.00
N TRP A 288 -39.92 -25.52 39.33
CA TRP A 288 -38.59 -26.05 39.66
C TRP A 288 -37.49 -25.77 38.61
N ALA A 289 -37.88 -25.57 37.35
CA ALA A 289 -36.95 -25.29 36.25
C ALA A 289 -36.12 -24.01 36.45
N PHE A 290 -36.68 -22.94 37.04
CA PHE A 290 -35.96 -21.68 37.23
C PHE A 290 -34.91 -21.76 38.34
N THR A 291 -35.17 -22.54 39.40
CA THR A 291 -34.21 -22.82 40.47
C THR A 291 -33.07 -23.70 39.98
N TYR A 292 -33.37 -24.69 39.12
CA TYR A 292 -32.35 -25.50 38.45
C TYR A 292 -31.48 -24.64 37.51
N MET A 293 -32.09 -23.80 36.67
CA MET A 293 -31.38 -22.91 35.75
C MET A 293 -30.45 -21.93 36.49
N ARG A 294 -30.89 -21.38 37.64
CA ARG A 294 -30.04 -20.53 38.49
C ARG A 294 -28.81 -21.27 39.04
N ARG A 295 -28.96 -22.55 39.39
CA ARG A 295 -27.87 -23.37 39.95
C ARG A 295 -26.94 -23.92 38.87
N ALA A 296 -27.46 -24.22 37.68
CA ALA A 296 -26.72 -24.76 36.55
C ALA A 296 -26.02 -23.69 35.69
N PHE A 297 -26.50 -22.44 35.71
CA PHE A 297 -25.94 -21.36 34.89
C PHE A 297 -24.45 -21.11 35.16
N LEU A 298 -24.05 -20.97 36.44
CA LEU A 298 -22.66 -20.71 36.80
C LEU A 298 -21.70 -21.85 36.40
N PRO A 299 -21.95 -23.14 36.71
CA PRO A 299 -21.06 -24.21 36.28
C PRO A 299 -21.03 -24.38 34.76
N VAL A 300 -22.16 -24.24 34.06
CA VAL A 300 -22.20 -24.31 32.59
C VAL A 300 -21.41 -23.15 31.97
N LEU A 301 -21.58 -21.92 32.47
CA LEU A 301 -20.81 -20.76 32.03
C LEU A 301 -19.31 -20.97 32.24
N LEU A 302 -18.92 -21.51 33.40
CA LEU A 302 -17.52 -21.79 33.72
C LEU A 302 -16.94 -22.85 32.77
N VAL A 303 -17.69 -23.91 32.47
CA VAL A 303 -17.28 -24.93 31.49
C VAL A 303 -17.15 -24.32 30.09
N VAL A 304 -18.11 -23.51 29.64
CA VAL A 304 -18.05 -22.84 28.33
C VAL A 304 -16.84 -21.90 28.25
N LEU A 305 -16.57 -21.12 29.30
CA LEU A 305 -15.39 -20.26 29.37
C LEU A 305 -14.09 -21.06 29.39
N ALA A 306 -14.05 -22.19 30.10
CA ALA A 306 -12.88 -23.07 30.13
C ALA A 306 -12.61 -23.72 28.77
N ILE A 307 -13.65 -24.16 28.06
CA ILE A 307 -13.53 -24.69 26.68
C ILE A 307 -13.08 -23.59 25.73
N GLY A 308 -13.68 -22.40 25.81
CA GLY A 308 -13.28 -21.25 25.00
C GLY A 308 -11.84 -20.85 25.25
N TRP A 309 -11.40 -20.87 26.51
CA TRP A 309 -10.01 -20.64 26.90
C TRP A 309 -9.09 -21.73 26.33
N ALA A 310 -9.43 -23.01 26.47
CA ALA A 310 -8.64 -24.11 25.91
C ALA A 310 -8.51 -24.04 24.38
N LEU A 311 -9.57 -23.63 23.67
CA LEU A 311 -9.55 -23.43 22.22
C LEU A 311 -8.59 -22.32 21.78
N THR A 312 -8.23 -21.37 22.65
CA THR A 312 -7.20 -20.36 22.32
C THR A 312 -5.81 -20.95 22.11
N GLY A 313 -5.56 -22.20 22.54
CA GLY A 313 -4.31 -22.92 22.30
C GLY A 313 -4.28 -23.64 20.94
N VAL A 314 -5.39 -23.67 20.19
CA VAL A 314 -5.42 -24.27 18.85
C VAL A 314 -4.98 -23.22 17.83
N HIS A 315 -3.93 -23.52 17.08
CA HIS A 315 -3.34 -22.61 16.11
C HIS A 315 -3.22 -23.27 14.74
N GLU A 316 -3.60 -22.54 13.69
CA GLU A 316 -3.42 -22.95 12.31
C GLU A 316 -2.23 -22.20 11.71
N VAL A 317 -1.26 -22.94 11.20
CA VAL A 317 -0.07 -22.41 10.49
C VAL A 317 -0.27 -22.61 8.99
N PRO A 318 -0.18 -21.56 8.16
CA PRO A 318 -0.41 -21.64 6.72
C PRO A 318 0.67 -22.47 6.01
N LEU A 319 0.36 -22.98 4.81
CA LEU A 319 1.28 -23.75 3.96
C LEU A 319 2.60 -23.03 3.64
N GLN A 320 2.55 -21.71 3.58
CA GLN A 320 3.67 -20.83 3.23
C GLN A 320 4.36 -20.25 4.48
N GLY A 321 4.02 -20.74 5.68
CA GLY A 321 4.50 -20.19 6.95
C GLY A 321 5.00 -21.25 7.92
N ARG A 322 5.62 -20.76 9.00
CA ARG A 322 6.01 -21.49 10.20
C ARG A 322 5.49 -20.76 11.42
N GLY A 323 5.11 -21.50 12.45
CA GLY A 323 4.66 -20.93 13.71
C GLY A 323 5.74 -21.10 14.77
N ILE A 324 6.37 -20.02 15.23
CA ILE A 324 7.26 -20.08 16.40
C ILE A 324 6.38 -20.18 17.65
N TYR A 325 6.43 -21.32 18.33
CA TYR A 325 5.70 -21.55 19.56
C TYR A 325 6.47 -21.03 20.77
N GLU A 326 5.88 -20.04 21.42
CA GLU A 326 6.34 -19.46 22.68
C GLU A 326 5.58 -20.06 23.86
N ARG A 327 6.33 -20.46 24.89
CA ARG A 327 5.76 -20.85 26.18
C ARG A 327 6.27 -19.90 27.25
N PHE A 328 5.37 -19.19 27.92
CA PHE A 328 5.70 -18.10 28.87
C PHE A 328 6.70 -17.08 28.27
N GLY A 329 6.57 -16.79 26.96
CA GLY A 329 7.44 -15.85 26.25
C GLY A 329 8.82 -16.39 25.86
N LYS A 330 9.11 -17.67 26.08
CA LYS A 330 10.34 -18.31 25.56
C LYS A 330 10.01 -19.15 24.32
N PRO A 331 10.75 -19.02 23.20
CA PRO A 331 10.59 -19.90 22.05
C PRO A 331 11.04 -21.32 22.43
N VAL A 332 10.17 -22.30 22.17
CA VAL A 332 10.43 -23.73 22.48
C VAL A 332 10.54 -24.56 21.22
N GLU A 333 9.62 -24.35 20.28
CA GLU A 333 9.48 -25.19 19.09
C GLU A 333 9.02 -24.35 17.89
N VAL A 334 9.35 -24.79 16.69
CA VAL A 334 8.88 -24.18 15.44
C VAL A 334 7.95 -25.17 14.75
N PHE A 335 6.68 -24.80 14.66
CA PHE A 335 5.65 -25.57 13.99
C PHE A 335 5.72 -25.38 12.48
N GLY A 336 5.67 -26.50 11.76
CA GLY A 336 5.45 -26.50 10.31
C GLY A 336 4.00 -26.20 9.94
N PRO A 337 3.66 -26.19 8.64
CA PRO A 337 2.28 -25.98 8.20
C PRO A 337 1.30 -27.01 8.74
N GLY A 338 0.11 -26.56 9.15
CA GLY A 338 -0.95 -27.41 9.66
C GLY A 338 -1.58 -26.91 10.97
N LEU A 339 -2.39 -27.78 11.58
CA LEU A 339 -3.07 -27.49 12.84
C LEU A 339 -2.23 -27.99 14.01
N HIS A 340 -1.94 -27.09 14.94
CA HIS A 340 -1.13 -27.37 16.14
C HIS A 340 -1.89 -27.00 17.41
N VAL A 341 -1.55 -27.67 18.50
CA VAL A 341 -2.15 -27.41 19.82
C VAL A 341 -1.04 -27.05 20.80
N GLY A 342 -1.12 -25.85 21.34
CA GLY A 342 -0.27 -25.33 22.39
C GLY A 342 -1.04 -25.07 23.68
N LEU A 343 -0.36 -24.45 24.64
CA LEU A 343 -1.00 -23.96 25.85
C LEU A 343 -1.91 -22.77 25.52
N PRO A 344 -3.09 -22.66 26.15
CA PRO A 344 -3.99 -21.53 25.93
C PRO A 344 -3.36 -20.21 26.38
N TRP A 345 -3.79 -19.12 25.75
CA TRP A 345 -3.33 -17.78 26.08
C TRP A 345 -3.65 -17.44 27.55
N PRO A 346 -2.75 -16.86 28.36
CA PRO A 346 -1.47 -16.25 28.00
C PRO A 346 -0.25 -17.16 28.21
N LEU A 347 -0.45 -18.46 28.46
CA LEU A 347 0.63 -19.39 28.81
C LEU A 347 1.43 -19.82 27.56
N GLY A 348 0.76 -19.85 26.40
CA GLY A 348 1.35 -20.12 25.10
C GLY A 348 0.92 -19.09 24.05
N ARG A 349 1.78 -18.87 23.05
CA ARG A 349 1.50 -18.07 21.86
C ARG A 349 2.23 -18.67 20.66
N VAL A 350 1.65 -18.54 19.47
CA VAL A 350 2.35 -18.87 18.21
C VAL A 350 2.56 -17.58 17.41
N LEU A 351 3.80 -17.31 17.02
CA LEU A 351 4.16 -16.23 16.10
C LEU A 351 4.29 -16.80 14.70
N ASN A 352 3.48 -16.29 13.77
CA ASN A 352 3.57 -16.71 12.37
C ASN A 352 4.74 -16.00 11.69
N VAL A 353 5.61 -16.79 11.06
CA VAL A 353 6.76 -16.37 10.27
C VAL A 353 6.63 -16.97 8.88
N GLU A 354 7.03 -16.23 7.87
CA GLU A 354 6.97 -16.71 6.50
C GLU A 354 8.03 -17.79 6.23
N ASN A 355 7.73 -18.70 5.31
CA ASN A 355 8.59 -19.82 4.95
C ASN A 355 8.74 -19.91 3.44
N GLY A 356 9.89 -19.48 2.92
CA GLY A 356 10.20 -19.53 1.50
C GLY A 356 9.52 -18.46 0.64
N VAL A 357 8.87 -17.47 1.25
CA VAL A 357 8.38 -16.28 0.54
C VAL A 357 9.57 -15.43 0.11
N VAL A 358 9.60 -15.06 -1.17
CA VAL A 358 10.66 -14.25 -1.76
C VAL A 358 10.22 -12.80 -1.76
N HIS A 359 11.06 -11.95 -1.18
CA HIS A 359 10.88 -10.51 -1.11
C HIS A 359 11.88 -9.80 -2.00
N GLU A 360 11.47 -8.64 -2.48
CA GLU A 360 12.29 -7.77 -3.28
C GLU A 360 12.43 -6.43 -2.56
N LEU A 361 13.68 -6.01 -2.36
CA LEU A 361 14.00 -4.79 -1.63
C LEU A 361 14.87 -3.88 -2.48
N ALA A 362 14.34 -2.72 -2.87
CA ALA A 362 15.12 -1.64 -3.43
C ALA A 362 15.87 -0.90 -2.30
N THR A 363 17.07 -0.39 -2.61
CA THR A 363 17.93 0.28 -1.60
C THR A 363 17.47 1.69 -1.23
N SER A 364 16.54 2.30 -2.00
CA SER A 364 16.04 3.68 -1.88
C SER A 364 14.98 3.89 -0.78
N VAL A 365 15.00 5.07 -0.16
CA VAL A 365 14.25 5.43 1.07
C VAL A 365 12.80 5.86 0.81
N SER A 366 12.31 5.86 -0.42
CA SER A 366 10.97 6.39 -0.68
C SER A 366 9.88 5.54 -0.04
N GLU A 367 9.25 6.13 0.99
CA GLU A 367 8.11 5.59 1.72
C GLU A 367 6.99 5.20 0.74
N THR A 368 6.68 3.91 0.73
CA THR A 368 5.33 3.33 0.64
C THR A 368 4.26 4.21 0.00
N ALA A 369 4.37 4.45 -1.31
CA ALA A 369 3.19 4.51 -2.16
C ALA A 369 3.12 3.15 -2.85
N ALA A 370 2.11 2.34 -2.50
CA ALA A 370 1.78 1.17 -3.31
C ALA A 370 1.67 1.66 -4.76
N PRO A 371 2.41 1.10 -5.72
CA PRO A 371 2.35 1.57 -7.10
C PRO A 371 0.90 1.44 -7.55
N GLU A 372 0.27 2.56 -7.92
CA GLU A 372 -1.03 2.52 -8.57
C GLU A 372 -0.89 1.60 -9.78
N LEU A 373 -1.65 0.49 -9.79
CA LEU A 373 -1.64 -0.47 -10.88
C LEU A 373 -2.12 0.26 -12.13
N ALA A 374 -1.19 0.61 -13.00
CA ALA A 374 -1.51 1.24 -14.28
C ALA A 374 -2.39 0.30 -15.10
N SER A 375 -3.37 0.87 -15.82
CA SER A 375 -4.19 0.12 -16.77
C SER A 375 -3.30 -0.61 -17.76
N ALA A 376 -3.57 -1.90 -18.00
CA ALA A 376 -2.79 -2.73 -18.93
C ALA A 376 -2.80 -2.20 -20.38
N GLU A 377 -3.84 -1.44 -20.76
CA GLU A 377 -4.01 -0.81 -22.07
C GLU A 377 -3.64 0.69 -22.04
N GLY A 378 -3.07 1.19 -20.94
CA GLY A 378 -2.65 2.59 -20.80
C GLY A 378 -1.26 2.87 -21.41
N PRO A 379 -0.89 4.16 -21.56
CA PRO A 379 0.49 4.51 -21.88
C PRO A 379 1.44 3.95 -20.81
N ALA A 380 2.64 3.53 -21.23
CA ALA A 380 3.65 2.99 -20.32
C ALA A 380 3.87 3.95 -19.13
N PRO A 381 3.90 3.44 -17.89
CA PRO A 381 4.09 4.28 -16.71
C PRO A 381 5.37 5.10 -16.83
N LEU A 382 5.34 6.37 -16.46
CA LEU A 382 6.53 7.24 -16.47
C LEU A 382 7.67 6.66 -15.60
N ILE A 383 7.32 5.93 -14.53
CA ILE A 383 8.28 5.21 -13.67
C ILE A 383 9.07 4.11 -14.39
N ALA A 384 8.60 3.63 -15.54
CA ALA A 384 9.30 2.61 -16.33
C ALA A 384 10.30 3.22 -17.33
N ASN A 385 10.27 4.55 -17.53
CA ASN A 385 11.24 5.22 -18.38
C ASN A 385 12.60 5.29 -17.66
N ARG A 386 13.64 4.70 -18.25
CA ARG A 386 15.00 4.58 -17.67
C ARG A 386 16.02 5.50 -18.33
N LEU A 387 15.60 6.69 -18.73
CA LEU A 387 16.46 7.64 -19.41
C LEU A 387 17.35 8.38 -18.38
N TRP A 388 18.63 8.58 -18.72
CA TRP A 388 19.61 9.18 -17.80
C TRP A 388 19.31 10.63 -17.43
N ASP A 389 18.45 11.31 -18.19
CA ASP A 389 18.03 12.70 -17.95
C ASP A 389 16.84 12.82 -16.98
N ALA A 390 16.26 11.69 -16.56
CA ALA A 390 15.19 11.62 -15.57
C ALA A 390 15.70 11.06 -14.24
N SER A 391 15.13 11.52 -13.13
CA SER A 391 15.38 10.95 -11.80
C SER A 391 14.43 9.77 -11.56
N HIS A 392 14.93 8.61 -11.17
CA HIS A 392 14.09 7.46 -10.84
C HIS A 392 13.78 7.43 -9.34
N VAL A 393 12.59 6.92 -8.97
CA VAL A 393 12.10 6.86 -7.58
C VAL A 393 13.03 6.00 -6.70
N ASN A 394 13.75 5.06 -7.32
CA ASN A 394 14.66 4.15 -6.65
C ASN A 394 16.14 4.55 -6.72
N ASP A 395 16.45 5.73 -7.27
CA ASP A 395 17.84 6.17 -7.38
C ASP A 395 18.41 6.55 -6.01
N LYS A 396 19.53 5.94 -5.65
CA LYS A 396 20.36 6.38 -4.54
C LYS A 396 21.64 7.00 -5.06
N SER A 397 21.84 8.29 -4.77
CA SER A 397 23.09 8.97 -5.08
C SER A 397 24.22 8.47 -4.18
N GLN A 398 25.33 8.14 -4.80
CA GLN A 398 26.53 7.57 -4.21
C GLN A 398 27.76 8.30 -4.72
N VAL A 399 28.75 8.41 -3.85
CA VAL A 399 30.01 9.08 -4.17
C VAL A 399 31.04 8.02 -4.50
N ILE A 400 31.57 8.10 -5.71
CA ILE A 400 32.76 7.37 -6.12
C ILE A 400 33.95 8.27 -5.79
N ALA A 401 34.77 7.84 -4.83
CA ALA A 401 35.97 8.55 -4.39
C ALA A 401 37.20 7.64 -4.49
N SER A 402 37.33 6.97 -5.63
CA SER A 402 38.40 6.00 -5.84
C SER A 402 39.70 6.64 -6.31
N SER A 403 40.82 6.10 -5.81
CA SER A 403 42.11 6.20 -6.46
C SER A 403 42.46 4.84 -7.06
N SER A 404 42.51 4.73 -8.38
CA SER A 404 43.03 3.54 -9.07
C SER A 404 44.31 3.92 -9.80
N GLY A 405 45.45 3.41 -9.33
CA GLY A 405 46.78 3.81 -9.78
C GLY A 405 47.04 5.31 -9.57
N ASP A 406 47.51 6.00 -10.60
CA ASP A 406 47.78 7.45 -10.59
C ASP A 406 46.53 8.33 -10.82
N LYS A 407 45.35 7.73 -11.00
CA LYS A 407 44.11 8.46 -11.31
C LYS A 407 43.22 8.54 -10.08
N GLN A 408 42.99 9.76 -9.60
CA GLN A 408 41.96 10.06 -8.60
C GLN A 408 40.67 10.47 -9.34
N SER A 409 39.57 9.78 -9.05
CA SER A 409 38.24 10.14 -9.56
C SER A 409 37.30 10.43 -8.41
N PHE A 410 36.79 11.66 -8.37
CA PHE A 410 35.70 12.06 -7.49
C PHE A 410 34.47 12.33 -8.33
N GLN A 411 33.49 11.43 -8.27
CA GLN A 411 32.30 11.48 -9.10
C GLN A 411 31.08 11.10 -8.27
N ILE A 412 29.91 11.61 -8.67
CA ILE A 412 28.64 11.24 -8.06
C ILE A 412 27.86 10.45 -9.10
N VAL A 413 27.29 9.32 -8.70
CA VAL A 413 26.42 8.48 -9.52
C VAL A 413 25.13 8.18 -8.78
N ASN A 414 24.05 8.05 -9.53
CA ASN A 414 22.84 7.41 -9.06
C ASN A 414 22.91 5.92 -9.41
N MET A 415 22.57 5.08 -8.43
CA MET A 415 22.43 3.65 -8.65
C MET A 415 21.06 3.15 -8.21
N ASP A 416 20.58 2.15 -8.92
CA ASP A 416 19.45 1.33 -8.51
C ASP A 416 19.94 -0.11 -8.31
N VAL A 417 19.94 -0.54 -7.05
CA VAL A 417 20.36 -1.88 -6.62
C VAL A 417 19.21 -2.52 -5.87
N ARG A 418 18.88 -3.73 -6.31
CA ARG A 418 17.77 -4.52 -5.82
C ARG A 418 18.27 -5.81 -5.18
N PHE A 419 17.81 -6.08 -3.97
CA PHE A 419 18.12 -7.28 -3.21
C PHE A 419 16.90 -8.18 -3.18
N VAL A 420 17.04 -9.39 -3.74
CA VAL A 420 16.05 -10.45 -3.64
C VAL A 420 16.43 -11.31 -2.46
N TYR A 421 15.57 -11.40 -1.46
CA TYR A 421 15.86 -12.11 -0.22
C TYR A 421 14.69 -12.97 0.25
N ARG A 422 14.97 -13.88 1.17
CA ARG A 422 13.94 -14.61 1.94
C ARG A 422 14.43 -14.84 3.36
N ILE A 423 13.51 -15.18 4.25
CA ILE A 423 13.89 -15.81 5.53
C ILE A 423 14.39 -17.23 5.23
N GLY A 424 15.51 -17.61 5.84
CA GLY A 424 16.14 -18.91 5.60
C GLY A 424 15.20 -20.09 5.89
N LEU A 425 15.41 -21.21 5.20
CA LEU A 425 14.53 -22.38 5.28
C LEU A 425 14.74 -23.25 6.54
N THR A 426 15.54 -22.81 7.51
CA THR A 426 15.79 -23.56 8.74
C THR A 426 15.01 -22.96 9.91
N ASP A 427 14.68 -23.78 10.90
CA ASP A 427 13.95 -23.30 12.08
C ASP A 427 14.77 -22.28 12.88
N GLN A 428 16.10 -22.43 12.88
CA GLN A 428 17.01 -21.46 13.46
C GLN A 428 16.94 -20.10 12.75
N ALA A 429 16.85 -20.09 11.41
CA ALA A 429 16.73 -18.86 10.64
C ALA A 429 15.41 -18.11 10.94
N ALA A 430 14.30 -18.84 11.10
CA ALA A 430 13.02 -18.25 11.50
C ALA A 430 13.09 -17.61 12.90
N LEU A 431 13.73 -18.29 13.86
CA LEU A 431 13.96 -17.74 15.21
C LEU A 431 14.86 -16.50 15.17
N ALA A 432 15.98 -16.59 14.47
CA ALA A 432 16.94 -15.50 14.29
C ALA A 432 16.28 -14.26 13.67
N ALA A 433 15.52 -14.41 12.59
CA ALA A 433 14.82 -13.30 11.92
C ALA A 433 13.79 -12.63 12.83
N THR A 434 13.15 -13.38 13.72
CA THR A 434 12.08 -12.88 14.60
C THR A 434 12.62 -12.21 15.87
N TYR A 435 13.70 -12.73 16.45
CA TYR A 435 14.20 -12.27 17.75
C TYR A 435 15.46 -11.41 17.67
N ASN A 436 16.28 -11.54 16.61
CA ASN A 436 17.51 -10.76 16.47
C ASN A 436 17.31 -9.49 15.62
N SER A 437 16.18 -9.39 14.91
CA SER A 437 15.83 -8.20 14.11
C SER A 437 14.42 -7.72 14.43
N ALA A 438 14.27 -6.42 14.66
CA ALA A 438 12.96 -5.78 14.77
C ALA A 438 12.31 -5.54 13.39
N ASP A 439 13.13 -5.29 12.37
CA ASP A 439 12.70 -5.00 11.00
C ASP A 439 13.78 -5.49 10.02
N VAL A 440 13.53 -6.64 9.41
CA VAL A 440 14.42 -7.29 8.44
C VAL A 440 14.70 -6.41 7.20
N PRO A 441 13.69 -5.87 6.50
CA PRO A 441 13.91 -4.91 5.41
C PRO A 441 14.86 -3.76 5.77
N THR A 442 14.64 -3.12 6.92
CA THR A 442 15.47 -2.00 7.36
C THR A 442 16.91 -2.45 7.68
N LEU A 443 17.07 -3.62 8.30
CA LEU A 443 18.38 -4.21 8.54
C LEU A 443 19.15 -4.44 7.24
N ILE A 444 18.55 -5.14 6.27
CA ILE A 444 19.17 -5.42 4.97
C ILE A 444 19.57 -4.11 4.28
N ARG A 445 18.64 -3.15 4.22
CA ARG A 445 18.87 -1.83 3.60
C ARG A 445 20.06 -1.09 4.23
N SER A 446 20.15 -1.08 5.55
CA SER A 446 21.22 -0.39 6.27
C SER A 446 22.59 -1.05 6.05
N THR A 447 22.64 -2.38 6.10
CA THR A 447 23.85 -3.18 5.83
C THR A 447 24.30 -3.03 4.38
N ALA A 448 23.37 -3.17 3.44
CA ALA A 448 23.62 -2.97 2.01
C ALA A 448 24.12 -1.57 1.72
N SER A 449 23.52 -0.53 2.31
CA SER A 449 23.95 0.85 2.11
C SER A 449 25.39 1.09 2.57
N ARG A 450 25.76 0.53 3.73
CA ARG A 450 27.13 0.61 4.25
C ARG A 450 28.13 -0.05 3.30
N ILE A 451 27.82 -1.27 2.86
CA ILE A 451 28.69 -2.05 1.96
C ILE A 451 28.80 -1.37 0.60
N LEU A 452 27.68 -0.93 0.01
CA LEU A 452 27.69 -0.22 -1.26
C LEU A 452 28.54 1.05 -1.19
N VAL A 453 28.45 1.85 -0.12
CA VAL A 453 29.31 3.04 0.03
C VAL A 453 30.79 2.66 0.07
N HIS A 454 31.13 1.59 0.80
CA HIS A 454 32.51 1.11 0.89
C HIS A 454 33.04 0.58 -0.45
N GLU A 455 32.27 -0.28 -1.14
CA GLU A 455 32.64 -0.88 -2.43
C GLU A 455 32.77 0.15 -3.55
N PHE A 456 31.96 1.21 -3.54
CA PHE A 456 32.01 2.25 -4.56
C PHE A 456 33.11 3.29 -4.29
N ALA A 457 33.50 3.46 -3.03
CA ALA A 457 34.64 4.30 -2.69
C ALA A 457 35.97 3.75 -3.23
N SER A 458 36.08 2.44 -3.48
CA SER A 458 37.31 1.79 -3.94
C SER A 458 37.41 1.57 -5.46
N ARG A 459 36.35 1.87 -6.24
CA ARG A 459 36.27 1.56 -7.69
C ARG A 459 36.04 2.79 -8.55
N THR A 460 36.53 2.76 -9.78
CA THR A 460 36.32 3.85 -10.76
C THR A 460 34.98 3.71 -11.49
N LEU A 461 34.48 4.82 -12.06
CA LEU A 461 33.22 4.79 -12.82
C LEU A 461 33.26 3.83 -14.02
N ASP A 462 34.37 3.77 -14.75
CA ASP A 462 34.51 2.90 -15.92
C ASP A 462 34.41 1.41 -15.54
N GLU A 463 34.96 1.03 -14.38
CA GLU A 463 34.85 -0.34 -13.84
C GLU A 463 33.40 -0.67 -13.45
N LEU A 464 32.67 0.31 -12.91
CA LEU A 464 31.26 0.16 -12.51
C LEU A 464 30.31 0.14 -13.71
N LEU A 465 30.62 0.87 -14.79
CA LEU A 465 29.79 0.94 -15.98
C LEU A 465 30.06 -0.19 -16.98
N GLY A 466 31.25 -0.81 -16.92
CA GLY A 466 31.72 -1.84 -17.86
C GLY A 466 31.14 -3.24 -17.65
N GLU A 467 31.83 -4.25 -18.20
CA GLU A 467 31.38 -5.66 -18.25
C GLU A 467 31.30 -6.35 -16.87
N GLN A 468 31.83 -5.75 -15.81
CA GLN A 468 31.98 -6.37 -14.48
C GLN A 468 30.77 -6.16 -13.54
N ARG A 469 29.63 -5.64 -14.04
CA ARG A 469 28.44 -5.38 -13.20
C ARG A 469 27.90 -6.64 -12.52
N THR A 470 27.88 -7.77 -13.23
CA THR A 470 27.38 -9.03 -12.67
C THR A 470 28.30 -9.54 -11.55
N SER A 471 29.62 -9.49 -11.76
CA SER A 471 30.58 -9.87 -10.72
C SER A 471 30.52 -8.95 -9.51
N LEU A 472 30.32 -7.64 -9.72
CA LEU A 472 30.14 -6.67 -8.65
C LEU A 472 28.87 -6.97 -7.84
N ALA A 473 27.76 -7.27 -8.51
CA ALA A 473 26.50 -7.61 -7.85
C ALA A 473 26.65 -8.88 -6.98
N ASP A 474 27.31 -9.91 -7.50
CA ASP A 474 27.60 -11.15 -6.78
C ASP A 474 28.48 -10.90 -5.55
N GLU A 475 29.52 -10.06 -5.69
CA GLU A 475 30.42 -9.69 -4.60
C GLU A 475 29.69 -8.92 -3.50
N ILE A 476 28.91 -7.89 -3.87
CA ILE A 476 28.06 -7.14 -2.93
C ILE A 476 27.11 -8.09 -2.22
N GLY A 477 26.43 -8.98 -2.94
CA GLY A 477 25.51 -9.97 -2.36
C GLY A 477 26.18 -10.86 -1.33
N ARG A 478 27.39 -11.37 -1.63
CA ARG A 478 28.17 -12.20 -0.70
C ARG A 478 28.60 -11.42 0.55
N THR A 479 29.07 -10.19 0.38
CA THR A 479 29.50 -9.34 1.51
C THR A 479 28.32 -8.97 2.39
N VAL A 480 27.16 -8.62 1.79
CA VAL A 480 25.91 -8.36 2.53
C VAL A 480 25.48 -9.61 3.30
N GLN A 481 25.50 -10.78 2.66
CA GLN A 481 25.18 -12.04 3.33
C GLN A 481 26.15 -12.34 4.49
N ALA A 482 27.44 -12.09 4.33
CA ALA A 482 28.44 -12.31 5.39
C ALA A 482 28.18 -11.41 6.62
N ASP A 483 27.86 -10.13 6.40
CA ASP A 483 27.49 -9.22 7.47
C ASP A 483 26.17 -9.64 8.14
N LEU A 484 25.15 -10.03 7.36
CA LEU A 484 23.88 -10.53 7.86
C LEU A 484 24.01 -11.84 8.65
N ASN A 485 24.96 -12.69 8.29
CA ASN A 485 25.30 -13.91 9.04
C ASN A 485 25.99 -13.58 10.36
N THR A 486 26.88 -12.58 10.36
CA THR A 486 27.56 -12.10 11.58
C THR A 486 26.57 -11.56 12.61
N LEU A 487 25.48 -10.96 12.12
CA LEU A 487 24.38 -10.46 12.95
C LEU A 487 23.35 -11.54 13.31
N ASP A 488 23.56 -12.79 12.90
CA ASP A 488 22.60 -13.90 13.05
C ASP A 488 21.18 -13.47 12.67
N SER A 489 21.02 -12.87 11.49
CA SER A 489 19.74 -12.29 11.05
C SER A 489 18.72 -13.31 10.58
N GLY A 490 19.14 -14.55 10.27
CA GLY A 490 18.27 -15.58 9.69
C GLY A 490 17.81 -15.29 8.25
N VAL A 491 18.40 -14.30 7.58
CA VAL A 491 18.04 -13.89 6.22
C VAL A 491 18.99 -14.53 5.20
N GLU A 492 18.44 -14.91 4.06
CA GLU A 492 19.18 -15.41 2.90
C GLU A 492 18.96 -14.46 1.70
N ILE A 493 20.04 -13.89 1.19
CA ILE A 493 20.09 -13.14 -0.07
C ILE A 493 20.17 -14.14 -1.22
N LEU A 494 19.13 -14.14 -2.06
CA LEU A 494 19.03 -15.03 -3.22
C LEU A 494 19.72 -14.43 -4.43
N ALA A 495 19.57 -13.12 -4.63
CA ALA A 495 20.19 -12.41 -5.73
C ALA A 495 20.37 -10.93 -5.38
N THR A 496 21.45 -10.35 -5.89
CA THR A 496 21.65 -8.91 -5.94
C THR A 496 21.64 -8.51 -7.41
N VAL A 497 20.83 -7.52 -7.76
CA VAL A 497 20.71 -7.04 -9.14
C VAL A 497 21.03 -5.56 -9.16
N VAL A 498 22.04 -5.19 -9.94
CA VAL A 498 22.36 -3.79 -10.25
C VAL A 498 21.59 -3.44 -11.51
N GLU A 499 20.51 -2.67 -11.37
CA GLU A 499 19.63 -2.36 -12.49
C GLU A 499 20.17 -1.24 -13.35
N ALA A 500 20.69 -0.19 -12.71
CA ALA A 500 21.21 0.98 -13.37
C ALA A 500 22.31 1.63 -12.54
N ILE A 501 23.32 2.16 -13.23
CA ILE A 501 24.32 3.09 -12.71
C ILE A 501 24.41 4.19 -13.76
N HIS A 502 24.11 5.43 -13.37
CA HIS A 502 24.20 6.57 -14.26
C HIS A 502 24.59 7.84 -13.49
N PRO A 503 25.15 8.85 -14.17
CA PRO A 503 25.31 10.18 -13.56
C PRO A 503 23.95 10.75 -13.12
N PRO A 504 23.92 11.65 -12.13
CA PRO A 504 22.71 12.40 -11.79
C PRO A 504 22.13 13.10 -13.01
N ALA A 505 20.79 13.19 -13.10
CA ALA A 505 20.09 13.77 -14.24
C ALA A 505 20.64 15.15 -14.67
N GLY A 506 20.98 16.02 -13.70
CA GLY A 506 21.57 17.34 -13.97
C GLY A 506 22.94 17.31 -14.64
N ALA A 507 23.68 16.20 -14.57
CA ALA A 507 25.00 16.02 -15.16
C ALA A 507 25.00 15.16 -16.43
N ALA A 508 23.89 14.51 -16.78
CA ALA A 508 23.82 13.55 -17.90
C ALA A 508 24.26 14.17 -19.24
N ASN A 509 23.79 15.37 -19.56
CA ASN A 509 24.16 16.08 -20.80
C ASN A 509 25.66 16.41 -20.86
N ALA A 510 26.27 16.76 -19.73
CA ALA A 510 27.70 17.04 -19.67
C ALA A 510 28.51 15.76 -19.90
N TYR A 511 28.09 14.63 -19.30
CA TYR A 511 28.71 13.32 -19.53
C TYR A 511 28.59 12.89 -21.00
N HIS A 512 27.41 13.02 -21.61
CA HIS A 512 27.23 12.75 -23.04
C HIS A 512 28.15 13.62 -23.90
N GLY A 513 28.35 14.89 -23.53
CA GLY A 513 29.27 15.80 -24.21
C GLY A 513 30.73 15.33 -24.15
N VAL A 514 31.20 14.89 -22.98
CA VAL A 514 32.56 14.35 -22.81
C VAL A 514 32.76 13.07 -23.63
N GLN A 515 31.80 12.14 -23.58
CA GLN A 515 31.85 10.91 -24.37
C GLN A 515 31.86 11.20 -25.88
N ALA A 516 31.00 12.11 -26.34
CA ALA A 516 30.95 12.52 -27.74
C ALA A 516 32.27 13.15 -28.19
N ALA A 517 32.88 14.00 -27.36
CA ALA A 517 34.18 14.59 -27.64
C ALA A 517 35.30 13.55 -27.70
N GLN A 518 35.31 12.57 -26.79
CA GLN A 518 36.29 11.48 -26.76
C GLN A 518 36.17 10.57 -27.99
N ILE A 519 34.95 10.18 -28.36
CA ILE A 519 34.67 9.40 -29.59
C ILE A 519 35.11 10.21 -30.81
N GLY A 520 34.77 11.51 -30.86
CA GLY A 520 35.19 12.40 -31.93
C GLY A 520 36.72 12.50 -32.07
N ALA A 521 37.44 12.62 -30.96
CA ALA A 521 38.90 12.64 -30.96
C ALA A 521 39.50 11.32 -31.45
N GLN A 522 38.98 10.17 -30.99
CA GLN A 522 39.43 8.85 -31.47
C GLN A 522 39.14 8.64 -32.96
N ALA A 523 37.98 9.09 -33.44
CA ALA A 523 37.62 9.03 -34.85
C ALA A 523 38.57 9.88 -35.71
N LEU A 524 38.92 11.08 -35.27
CA LEU A 524 39.91 11.93 -35.96
C LEU A 524 41.29 11.27 -35.99
N ILE A 525 41.76 10.74 -34.87
CA ILE A 525 43.05 10.03 -34.81
C ILE A 525 43.04 8.81 -35.75
N ALA A 526 41.97 8.01 -35.75
CA ALA A 526 41.84 6.85 -36.61
C ALA A 526 41.82 7.25 -38.09
N ARG A 527 41.11 8.34 -38.44
CA ARG A 527 41.08 8.90 -39.79
C ARG A 527 42.47 9.34 -40.26
N GLU A 528 43.18 10.12 -39.45
CA GLU A 528 44.53 10.59 -39.81
C GLU A 528 45.54 9.43 -39.90
N ARG A 529 45.44 8.40 -39.05
CA ARG A 529 46.23 7.17 -39.19
C ARG A 529 45.93 6.42 -40.49
N GLY A 530 44.66 6.38 -40.89
CA GLY A 530 44.24 5.83 -42.17
C GLY A 530 44.84 6.59 -43.35
N ALA A 531 44.73 7.92 -43.35
CA ALA A 531 45.30 8.79 -44.39
C ALA A 531 46.83 8.66 -44.50
N ALA A 532 47.53 8.63 -43.35
CA ALA A 532 48.98 8.43 -43.33
C ALA A 532 49.38 7.05 -43.89
N SER A 533 48.60 6.00 -43.59
CA SER A 533 48.83 4.66 -44.12
C SER A 533 48.58 4.59 -45.62
N GLU A 534 47.51 5.23 -46.11
CA GLU A 534 47.21 5.33 -47.54
C GLU A 534 48.34 6.04 -48.29
N GLN A 535 48.77 7.20 -47.81
CA GLN A 535 49.84 7.96 -48.45
C GLN A 535 51.17 7.20 -48.46
N THR A 536 51.49 6.50 -47.38
CA THR A 536 52.69 5.63 -47.31
C THR A 536 52.61 4.50 -48.34
N ASN A 537 51.46 3.83 -48.45
CA ASN A 537 51.26 2.76 -49.43
C ASN A 537 51.30 3.27 -50.87
N GLN A 538 50.75 4.44 -51.15
CA GLN A 538 50.84 5.07 -52.47
C GLN A 538 52.30 5.39 -52.83
N ALA A 539 53.09 5.93 -51.90
CA ALA A 539 54.51 6.20 -52.13
C ALA A 539 55.31 4.90 -52.37
N LEU A 540 55.02 3.83 -51.61
CA LEU A 540 55.64 2.51 -51.81
C LEU A 540 55.27 1.91 -53.17
N LEU A 541 54.01 2.02 -53.59
CA LEU A 541 53.55 1.57 -54.90
C LEU A 541 54.27 2.32 -56.03
N GLN A 542 54.39 3.64 -55.93
CA GLN A 542 55.13 4.45 -56.92
C GLN A 542 56.60 4.06 -56.98
N ALA A 543 57.25 3.87 -55.82
CA ALA A 543 58.64 3.44 -55.73
C ALA A 543 58.87 2.04 -56.32
N SER A 544 57.94 1.10 -56.07
CA SER A 544 57.98 -0.23 -56.70
C SER A 544 57.83 -0.11 -58.21
N THR A 545 56.79 0.57 -58.68
CA THR A 545 56.50 0.73 -60.12
C THR A 545 57.69 1.35 -60.85
N ALA A 546 58.31 2.39 -60.28
CA ALA A 546 59.49 3.03 -60.86
C ALA A 546 60.69 2.08 -60.93
N ARG A 547 60.93 1.29 -59.86
CA ARG A 547 61.99 0.28 -59.83
C ARG A 547 61.74 -0.84 -60.85
N ASP A 548 60.52 -1.36 -60.88
CA ASP A 548 60.12 -2.45 -61.76
C ASP A 548 60.22 -2.02 -63.23
N GLN A 549 59.82 -0.79 -63.55
CA GLN A 549 59.95 -0.22 -64.90
C GLN A 549 61.40 0.03 -65.30
N ALA A 550 62.25 0.49 -64.38
CA ALA A 550 63.69 0.62 -64.62
C ALA A 550 64.35 -0.74 -64.87
N GLN A 551 63.98 -1.77 -64.09
CA GLN A 551 64.46 -3.14 -64.29
C GLN A 551 63.98 -3.74 -65.62
N ALA A 552 62.71 -3.55 -65.97
CA ALA A 552 62.16 -3.98 -67.26
C ALA A 552 62.91 -3.32 -68.43
N THR A 553 63.08 -1.99 -68.38
CA THR A 553 63.80 -1.23 -69.42
C THR A 553 65.26 -1.69 -69.54
N ALA A 554 65.95 -1.88 -68.42
CA ALA A 554 67.32 -2.40 -68.41
C ALA A 554 67.39 -3.82 -69.00
N GLY A 555 66.41 -4.66 -68.70
CA GLY A 555 66.25 -5.99 -69.27
C GLY A 555 66.04 -5.95 -70.79
N GLU A 556 65.12 -5.12 -71.28
CA GLU A 556 64.85 -4.93 -72.71
C GLU A 556 66.09 -4.42 -73.47
N VAL A 557 66.80 -3.42 -72.92
CA VAL A 557 68.02 -2.86 -73.53
C VAL A 557 69.12 -3.94 -73.60
N ASN A 558 69.34 -4.68 -72.52
CA ASN A 558 70.35 -5.73 -72.49
C ASN A 558 70.00 -6.88 -73.45
N ALA A 559 68.75 -7.34 -73.45
CA ALA A 559 68.29 -8.39 -74.36
C ALA A 559 68.38 -7.93 -75.83
N GLY A 560 68.00 -6.70 -76.13
CA GLY A 560 68.13 -6.08 -77.45
C GLY A 560 69.59 -5.99 -77.91
N ALA A 561 70.49 -5.56 -77.02
CA ALA A 561 71.93 -5.53 -77.31
C ALA A 561 72.52 -6.92 -77.57
N GLN A 562 72.12 -7.93 -76.78
CA GLN A 562 72.53 -9.32 -76.99
C GLN A 562 72.02 -9.86 -78.33
N ALA A 563 70.74 -9.62 -78.66
CA ALA A 563 70.16 -10.02 -79.93
C ALA A 563 70.86 -9.34 -81.12
N ALA A 564 71.15 -8.04 -81.03
CA ALA A 564 71.89 -7.30 -82.03
C ALA A 564 73.31 -7.84 -82.22
N ASN A 565 74.01 -8.16 -81.12
CA ASN A 565 75.35 -8.75 -81.17
C ASN A 565 75.34 -10.15 -81.82
N LEU A 566 74.41 -11.02 -81.41
CA LEU A 566 74.26 -12.35 -82.01
C LEU A 566 73.95 -12.26 -83.51
N ARG A 567 73.04 -11.36 -83.88
CA ARG A 567 72.69 -11.10 -85.28
C ARG A 567 73.90 -10.58 -86.06
N PHE A 568 74.63 -9.60 -85.53
CA PHE A 568 75.83 -9.06 -86.17
C PHE A 568 76.90 -10.14 -86.39
N VAL A 569 77.15 -10.98 -85.39
CA VAL A 569 78.10 -12.11 -85.51
C VAL A 569 77.64 -13.11 -86.58
N ALA A 570 76.36 -13.46 -86.61
CA ALA A 570 75.81 -14.35 -87.63
C ALA A 570 75.90 -13.75 -89.04
N GLU A 571 75.58 -12.45 -89.19
CA GLU A 571 75.70 -11.71 -90.45
C GLU A 571 77.16 -11.60 -90.91
N GLN A 572 78.10 -11.35 -89.98
CA GLN A 572 79.54 -11.34 -90.26
C GLN A 572 80.02 -12.70 -90.77
N GLN A 573 79.59 -13.80 -90.14
CA GLN A 573 79.91 -15.16 -90.58
C GLN A 573 79.31 -15.48 -91.96
N ALA A 574 78.04 -15.12 -92.19
CA ALA A 574 77.38 -15.28 -93.48
C ALA A 574 78.08 -14.49 -94.59
N TYR A 575 78.48 -13.24 -94.31
CA TYR A 575 79.26 -12.43 -95.24
C TYR A 575 80.64 -13.03 -95.52
N ALA A 576 81.34 -13.55 -94.50
CA ALA A 576 82.63 -14.22 -94.70
C ALA A 576 82.53 -15.46 -95.60
N ALA A 577 81.40 -16.18 -95.56
CA ALA A 577 81.16 -17.37 -96.38
C ALA A 577 80.69 -17.04 -97.83
N ALA A 578 79.82 -16.05 -98.01
CA ALA A 578 79.13 -15.78 -99.28
C ALA A 578 79.44 -14.41 -99.93
N GLY A 579 80.15 -13.52 -99.24
CA GLY A 579 80.61 -12.22 -99.75
C GLY A 579 79.51 -11.36 -100.35
N ARG A 580 79.66 -10.96 -101.62
CA ARG A 580 78.73 -10.06 -102.33
C ARG A 580 77.33 -10.65 -102.52
N ALA A 581 77.19 -11.98 -102.56
CA ALA A 581 75.89 -12.63 -102.74
C ALA A 581 74.96 -12.36 -101.55
N PHE A 582 75.50 -12.42 -100.32
CA PHE A 582 74.76 -12.10 -99.09
C PHE A 582 74.27 -10.63 -99.06
N VAL A 583 75.12 -9.68 -99.46
CA VAL A 583 74.74 -8.25 -99.49
C VAL A 583 73.61 -8.00 -100.49
N LEU A 584 73.66 -8.65 -101.66
CA LEU A 584 72.60 -8.55 -102.66
C LEU A 584 71.30 -9.15 -102.13
N GLU A 585 71.34 -10.32 -101.51
CA GLU A 585 70.17 -10.96 -100.90
C GLU A 585 69.55 -10.08 -99.80
N GLN A 586 70.38 -9.52 -98.91
CA GLN A 586 69.89 -8.63 -97.85
C GLN A 586 69.30 -7.33 -98.42
N TYR A 587 69.92 -6.76 -99.46
CA TYR A 587 69.37 -5.60 -100.17
C TYR A 587 68.02 -5.93 -100.80
N LEU A 588 67.91 -7.05 -101.52
CA LEU A 588 66.65 -7.48 -102.14
C LEU A 588 65.60 -7.85 -101.09
N GLY A 589 66.01 -8.42 -99.96
CA GLY A 589 65.13 -8.73 -98.82
C GLY A 589 64.57 -7.48 -98.16
N GLN A 590 65.42 -6.48 -97.90
CA GLN A 590 65.00 -5.17 -97.37
C GLN A 590 64.15 -4.40 -98.39
N LEU A 591 64.52 -4.44 -99.67
CA LEU A 591 63.73 -3.88 -100.76
C LEU A 591 62.35 -4.58 -100.82
N SER A 592 62.30 -5.90 -100.71
CA SER A 592 61.06 -6.67 -100.70
C SER A 592 60.19 -6.32 -99.49
N GLN A 593 60.77 -6.16 -98.30
CA GLN A 593 60.02 -5.77 -97.10
C GLN A 593 59.50 -4.32 -97.22
N GLY A 594 60.33 -3.39 -97.68
CA GLY A 594 59.94 -1.99 -97.88
C GLY A 594 58.90 -1.81 -99.00
N LEU A 595 58.98 -2.63 -100.05
CA LEU A 595 58.04 -2.61 -101.18
C LEU A 595 56.81 -3.50 -100.98
N ALA A 596 56.72 -4.28 -99.89
CA ALA A 596 55.64 -5.23 -99.64
C ALA A 596 54.23 -4.59 -99.69
N HIS A 597 54.14 -3.29 -99.42
CA HIS A 597 52.90 -2.52 -99.46
C HIS A 597 52.94 -1.33 -100.45
N ALA A 598 53.95 -1.25 -101.31
CA ALA A 598 54.09 -0.17 -102.28
C ALA A 598 53.38 -0.54 -103.61
N LYS A 599 52.67 0.42 -104.21
CA LYS A 599 52.15 0.28 -105.58
C LYS A 599 53.32 0.47 -106.56
N LEU A 600 53.76 -0.61 -107.19
CA LEU A 600 54.88 -0.60 -108.12
C LEU A 600 54.40 -0.43 -109.56
N LEU A 601 55.04 0.49 -110.29
CA LEU A 601 54.97 0.57 -111.75
C LEU A 601 56.33 0.12 -112.30
N ILE A 602 56.39 -1.08 -112.88
CA ILE A 602 57.63 -1.65 -113.44
C ILE A 602 57.64 -1.35 -114.93
N LEU A 603 58.62 -0.57 -115.37
CA LEU A 603 58.83 -0.21 -116.78
C LEU A 603 60.08 -0.92 -117.29
N ASP A 604 59.93 -1.71 -118.36
CA ASP A 604 61.06 -2.38 -119.01
C ASP A 604 61.86 -1.37 -119.85
N HIS A 605 63.18 -1.31 -119.63
CA HIS A 605 64.13 -0.50 -120.38
C HIS A 605 64.17 -0.79 -121.90
N ARG A 606 63.56 -1.88 -122.37
CA ARG A 606 63.43 -2.23 -123.81
C ARG A 606 62.28 -1.52 -124.51
N LEU A 607 61.41 -0.83 -123.77
CA LEU A 607 60.33 -0.03 -124.35
C LEU A 607 60.90 1.29 -124.90
N GLY A 608 61.31 1.27 -126.17
CA GLY A 608 61.74 2.45 -126.91
C GLY A 608 60.57 3.33 -127.36
N ALA A 609 60.81 4.64 -127.50
CA ALA A 609 59.78 5.66 -127.80
C ALA A 609 59.03 5.45 -129.13
N ASP A 610 59.58 4.69 -130.07
CA ASP A 610 59.03 4.50 -131.42
C ASP A 610 58.17 3.24 -131.60
N SER A 611 57.94 2.46 -130.54
CA SER A 611 57.08 1.27 -130.58
C SER A 611 55.99 1.37 -129.52
N ALA A 612 54.73 1.51 -129.97
CA ALA A 612 53.59 1.48 -129.06
C ALA A 612 53.55 0.12 -128.32
N PRO A 613 53.51 0.10 -126.97
CA PRO A 613 53.51 -1.14 -126.22
C PRO A 613 52.20 -1.90 -126.47
N THR A 614 52.29 -3.07 -127.09
CA THR A 614 51.20 -4.05 -127.15
C THR A 614 51.17 -4.87 -125.86
N ILE A 615 50.10 -4.75 -125.09
CA ILE A 615 49.82 -5.62 -123.94
C ILE A 615 49.24 -6.93 -124.48
N ASP A 616 50.00 -8.03 -124.34
CA ASP A 616 49.51 -9.37 -124.66
C ASP A 616 48.60 -9.86 -123.51
N LEU A 617 47.29 -9.86 -123.74
CA LEU A 617 46.28 -10.30 -122.77
C LEU A 617 46.08 -11.83 -122.76
N ARG A 618 46.94 -12.61 -123.45
CA ARG A 618 46.88 -14.07 -123.37
C ARG A 618 47.25 -14.51 -121.95
N SER A 619 46.42 -15.37 -121.35
CA SER A 619 46.67 -15.96 -120.05
C SER A 619 47.97 -16.78 -120.08
N PHE A 620 49.04 -16.22 -119.52
CA PHE A 620 50.32 -16.90 -119.42
C PHE A 620 50.24 -17.96 -118.31
N THR A 621 50.26 -19.22 -118.69
CA THR A 621 50.45 -20.33 -117.74
C THR A 621 51.91 -20.32 -117.30
N LEU A 622 52.15 -20.08 -116.00
CA LEU A 622 53.50 -20.13 -115.42
C LEU A 622 54.13 -21.53 -115.63
N PRO A 623 55.43 -21.62 -115.97
CA PRO A 623 56.16 -22.87 -115.95
C PRO A 623 56.15 -23.45 -114.53
N ALA A 624 55.74 -24.71 -114.38
CA ALA A 624 55.77 -25.40 -113.10
C ALA A 624 57.22 -25.64 -112.67
N ASP A 625 57.58 -25.16 -111.47
CA ASP A 625 58.88 -25.40 -110.85
C ASP A 625 58.96 -26.87 -110.38
N PRO A 626 59.94 -27.66 -110.86
CA PRO A 626 60.09 -29.06 -110.49
C PRO A 626 60.55 -29.27 -109.03
N SER A 627 60.84 -28.22 -108.27
CA SER A 627 61.45 -28.32 -106.93
C SER A 627 60.48 -28.29 -105.73
N MET A 628 59.17 -28.15 -105.92
CA MET A 628 58.19 -28.13 -104.81
C MET A 628 57.42 -29.45 -104.65
N PRO A 629 57.58 -30.18 -103.53
CA PRO A 629 56.65 -31.26 -103.19
C PRO A 629 55.29 -30.66 -102.76
N ARG A 630 54.21 -31.15 -103.37
CA ARG A 630 52.82 -30.75 -103.05
C ARG A 630 52.52 -30.94 -101.56
N LYS A 631 52.32 -29.84 -100.83
CA LYS A 631 51.59 -29.87 -99.54
C LYS A 631 50.09 -29.90 -99.83
N ALA A 632 49.42 -30.92 -99.30
CA ALA A 632 47.97 -31.03 -99.29
C ALA A 632 47.36 -29.98 -98.34
N VAL A 633 46.33 -29.31 -98.84
CA VAL A 633 45.36 -28.43 -98.16
C VAL A 633 44.51 -29.35 -97.24
N GLN A 634 44.11 -29.01 -96.02
CA GLN A 634 43.47 -27.77 -95.54
C GLN A 634 43.92 -27.38 -94.14
#